data_AF-A0A1A6A8S2-F1
#
_entry.id   AF-A0A1A6A8S2-F1
#
_cell.length_a   1.000
_cell.length_b   1.000
_cell.length_c   1.000
_cell.angle_alpha   90.00
_cell.angle_beta   90.00
_cell.angle_gamma   90.00
#
_symmetry.space_group_name_H-M   'P 1'
#
loop_
_entity.id
_entity.type
_entity.pdbx_description
1 polymer ?
#
loop_
_entity_poly.entity_id
_entity_poly.type
_entity_poly.pdbx_seq_one_letter_code
_entity_poly.pdbx_strand_id
1 'polypeptide(L)'
;MSILDPSDLVPLFSSDPSSSSTRIYLSTLSSTTPLPLLEPEIESYPDTTYHNYYPLGLSLAYHPSNGLESIDIYNTSSSPTPTPPPKRVNQKPSPSYSPPPEIIIHFKSDKIELPPKKEGDKPLSIPRPPTLKLTPRTTGREFVSHLGEPSRKGAGGWTGLWLEWSAVAIKSKSKSKSKSHPKNQNRDPEQDKGEDEDGEEEEEEEEEEEEEVKIGIMVELKDPGANELMTPEGRKKGMGGVWERASRWEWKNIKFFKVDQ
;
A
#
# COMPACT_ATOMS: atom_id res chain seq x y z
N MET A 1 10.91 -3.98 12.52
CA MET A 1 10.76 -3.42 11.16
C MET A 1 9.62 -2.42 11.22
N SER A 2 9.74 -1.30 10.52
CA SER A 2 8.65 -0.33 10.38
C SER A 2 7.50 -0.96 9.58
N ILE A 3 6.27 -0.64 9.98
CA ILE A 3 5.05 -1.03 9.28
C ILE A 3 4.59 0.17 8.47
N LEU A 4 4.29 -0.06 7.19
CA LEU A 4 3.67 0.89 6.29
C LEU A 4 2.19 0.55 6.16
N ASP A 5 1.34 1.48 6.59
CA ASP A 5 -0.10 1.41 6.34
C ASP A 5 -0.44 2.38 5.19
N PRO A 6 -1.04 1.92 4.08
CA PRO A 6 -1.38 2.80 2.97
C PRO A 6 -2.30 3.98 3.33
N SER A 7 -3.06 3.89 4.44
CA SER A 7 -3.87 5.02 4.93
C SER A 7 -3.01 6.20 5.37
N ASP A 8 -1.80 5.96 5.86
CA ASP A 8 -0.85 7.00 6.28
C ASP A 8 -0.29 7.78 5.06
N LEU A 9 -0.45 7.24 3.84
CA LEU A 9 -0.01 7.89 2.58
C LEU A 9 -0.98 8.97 2.10
N VAL A 10 -2.25 8.85 2.47
CA VAL A 10 -3.32 9.76 2.04
C VAL A 10 -2.99 11.23 2.29
N PRO A 11 -2.57 11.66 3.51
CA PRO A 11 -2.21 13.05 3.76
C PRO A 11 -0.92 13.48 3.05
N LEU A 12 -0.12 12.53 2.53
CA LEU A 12 1.09 12.83 1.79
C LEU A 12 0.80 13.12 0.32
N PHE A 13 -0.26 12.55 -0.26
CA PHE A 13 -0.69 12.91 -1.60
C PHE A 13 -1.03 14.40 -1.64
N SER A 14 -0.51 15.12 -2.63
CA SER A 14 -0.54 16.60 -2.72
C SER A 14 0.46 17.36 -1.83
N SER A 15 1.31 16.69 -1.06
CA SER A 15 2.42 17.34 -0.37
C SER A 15 3.59 17.60 -1.33
N ASP A 16 4.29 18.72 -1.10
CA ASP A 16 5.56 19.05 -1.77
C ASP A 16 6.70 18.15 -1.25
N PRO A 17 7.73 17.82 -2.06
CA PRO A 17 8.90 17.05 -1.63
C PRO A 17 9.63 17.61 -0.40
N SER A 18 9.56 18.93 -0.16
CA SER A 18 10.17 19.59 0.99
C SER A 18 9.26 19.63 2.23
N SER A 19 8.03 19.12 2.14
CA SER A 19 7.06 19.18 3.23
C SER A 19 7.57 18.45 4.48
N SER A 20 7.26 19.02 5.66
CA SER A 20 7.57 18.40 6.93
C SER A 20 6.86 17.06 7.11
N SER A 21 5.64 16.92 6.58
CA SER A 21 4.84 15.70 6.65
C SER A 21 5.54 14.52 5.97
N THR A 22 6.04 14.71 4.74
CA THR A 22 6.81 13.67 4.03
C THR A 22 8.08 13.31 4.80
N ARG A 23 8.82 14.29 5.32
CA ARG A 23 10.06 14.02 6.07
C ARG A 23 9.79 13.26 7.36
N ILE A 24 8.75 13.63 8.11
CA ILE A 24 8.33 12.94 9.33
C ILE A 24 7.98 11.49 8.98
N TYR A 25 7.17 11.27 7.95
CA TYR A 25 6.77 9.94 7.51
C TYR A 25 7.96 9.06 7.07
N LEU A 26 8.88 9.59 6.27
CA LEU A 26 10.09 8.85 5.89
C LEU A 26 10.96 8.51 7.10
N SER A 27 11.00 9.40 8.10
CA SER A 27 11.72 9.15 9.36
C SER A 27 11.06 8.04 10.19
N THR A 28 9.73 7.88 10.15
CA THR A 28 9.07 6.77 10.84
C THR A 28 9.36 5.42 10.18
N LEU A 29 9.59 5.41 8.86
CA LEU A 29 9.99 4.22 8.12
C LEU A 29 11.46 3.83 8.37
N SER A 30 12.33 4.79 8.69
CA SER A 30 13.78 4.59 8.76
C SER A 30 14.30 4.05 10.11
N SER A 31 13.54 3.21 10.83
CA SER A 31 13.83 2.84 12.23
C SER A 31 15.26 2.35 12.53
N THR A 32 16.01 1.94 11.50
CA THR A 32 17.40 1.46 11.57
C THR A 32 18.43 2.33 10.84
N THR A 33 17.99 3.37 10.10
CA THR A 33 18.85 4.17 9.23
C THR A 33 18.94 5.60 9.77
N PRO A 34 20.15 6.08 10.15
CA PRO A 34 20.35 7.47 10.56
C PRO A 34 19.82 8.47 9.51
N LEU A 35 19.13 9.52 9.95
CA LEU A 35 18.59 10.61 9.11
C LEU A 35 19.55 11.16 8.04
N PRO A 36 20.87 11.40 8.29
CA PRO A 36 21.77 11.90 7.25
C PRO A 36 22.00 10.91 6.09
N LEU A 37 21.58 9.65 6.22
CA LEU A 37 21.63 8.63 5.17
C LEU A 37 20.32 8.50 4.38
N LEU A 38 19.33 9.36 4.63
CA LEU A 38 18.04 9.37 3.93
C LEU A 38 17.95 10.44 2.83
N GLU A 39 19.08 10.93 2.33
CA GLU A 39 19.06 11.80 1.15
C GLU A 39 18.62 10.98 -0.08
N PRO A 40 17.55 11.39 -0.78
CA PRO A 40 17.12 10.68 -1.99
C PRO A 40 18.06 10.95 -3.15
N GLU A 41 18.22 9.97 -4.04
CA GLU A 41 18.69 10.28 -5.39
C GLU A 41 17.53 10.89 -6.18
N ILE A 42 17.75 12.10 -6.72
CA ILE A 42 16.72 12.85 -7.44
C ILE A 42 16.92 12.65 -8.95
N GLU A 43 15.90 12.09 -9.60
CA GLU A 43 15.81 11.99 -11.06
C GLU A 43 14.66 12.86 -11.56
N SER A 44 14.95 13.84 -12.41
CA SER A 44 13.95 14.80 -12.91
C SER A 44 13.66 14.58 -14.38
N TYR A 45 12.37 14.52 -14.71
CA TYR A 45 11.81 14.46 -16.05
C TYR A 45 10.89 15.67 -16.27
N PRO A 46 10.48 15.98 -17.51
CA PRO A 46 9.60 17.12 -17.78
C PRO A 46 8.26 17.08 -17.04
N ASP A 47 7.75 15.89 -16.74
CA ASP A 47 6.43 15.61 -16.16
C ASP A 47 6.48 15.10 -14.72
N THR A 48 7.63 14.60 -14.25
CA THR A 48 7.72 13.99 -12.92
C THR A 48 9.14 14.09 -12.36
N THR A 49 9.25 14.30 -11.06
CA THR A 49 10.49 14.18 -10.30
C THR A 49 10.42 12.99 -9.36
N TYR A 50 11.37 12.07 -9.49
CA TYR A 50 11.50 10.91 -8.62
C TYR A 50 12.50 11.19 -7.51
N HIS A 51 12.11 10.88 -6.28
CA HIS A 51 12.98 10.87 -5.10
C HIS A 51 13.18 9.42 -4.68
N ASN A 52 14.31 8.84 -5.07
CA ASN A 52 14.63 7.43 -4.84
C ASN A 52 15.31 7.26 -3.47
N TYR A 53 14.62 6.63 -2.53
CA TYR A 53 15.12 6.34 -1.19
C TYR A 53 15.59 4.87 -1.12
N TYR A 54 16.75 4.58 -1.72
CA TYR A 54 17.27 3.21 -1.78
C TYR A 54 17.35 2.50 -0.42
N PRO A 55 17.81 3.14 0.68
CA PRO A 55 17.86 2.51 1.99
C PRO A 55 16.50 2.10 2.57
N LEU A 56 15.40 2.66 2.03
CA LEU A 56 14.03 2.37 2.46
C LEU A 56 13.29 1.43 1.49
N GLY A 57 13.87 1.12 0.32
CA GLY A 57 13.19 0.30 -0.66
C GLY A 57 12.03 1.01 -1.39
N LEU A 58 12.02 2.34 -1.44
CA LEU A 58 10.91 3.11 -2.02
C LEU A 58 11.36 4.25 -2.95
N SER A 59 10.48 4.66 -3.84
CA SER A 59 10.60 5.86 -4.68
C SER A 59 9.33 6.70 -4.60
N LEU A 60 9.48 8.01 -4.46
CA LEU A 60 8.36 8.97 -4.45
C LEU A 60 8.34 9.72 -5.78
N ALA A 61 7.20 9.71 -6.47
CA ALA A 61 6.99 10.41 -7.74
C ALA A 61 6.17 11.69 -7.52
N TYR A 62 6.77 12.84 -7.84
CA TYR A 62 6.16 14.16 -7.69
C TYR A 62 5.81 14.75 -9.06
N HIS A 63 4.55 15.10 -9.24
CA HIS A 63 4.10 15.88 -10.38
C HIS A 63 4.29 17.39 -10.10
N PRO A 64 4.83 18.19 -11.03
CA PRO A 64 5.15 19.60 -10.80
C PRO A 64 3.98 20.46 -10.29
N SER A 65 2.75 20.12 -10.69
CA SER A 65 1.54 20.88 -10.31
C SER A 65 0.73 20.25 -9.19
N ASN A 66 0.89 18.94 -8.94
CA ASN A 66 -0.02 18.17 -8.08
C ASN A 66 0.66 17.63 -6.82
N GLY A 67 1.97 17.86 -6.65
CA GLY A 67 2.74 17.32 -5.54
C GLY A 67 2.94 15.81 -5.68
N LEU A 68 3.00 15.09 -4.55
CA LEU A 68 3.17 13.64 -4.54
C LEU A 68 2.00 12.95 -5.26
N GLU A 69 2.32 12.22 -6.33
CA GLU A 69 1.37 11.51 -7.18
C GLU A 69 1.33 10.01 -6.84
N SER A 70 2.51 9.39 -6.71
CA SER A 70 2.62 7.98 -6.39
C SER A 70 3.84 7.62 -5.56
N ILE A 71 3.75 6.47 -4.89
CA ILE A 71 4.83 5.87 -4.11
C ILE A 71 5.04 4.45 -4.62
N ASP A 72 6.22 4.17 -5.14
CA ASP A 72 6.66 2.84 -5.54
C ASP A 72 7.44 2.19 -4.39
N ILE A 73 7.12 0.95 -4.07
CA ILE A 73 7.84 0.13 -3.09
C ILE A 73 8.36 -1.12 -3.80
N TYR A 74 9.64 -1.44 -3.59
CA TYR A 74 10.33 -2.49 -4.34
C TYR A 74 10.59 -3.72 -3.46
N ASN A 75 10.19 -4.89 -3.95
CA ASN A 75 10.47 -6.17 -3.30
C ASN A 75 11.84 -6.71 -3.74
N THR A 76 12.87 -6.39 -2.98
CA THR A 76 14.26 -6.86 -3.25
C THR A 76 14.61 -8.20 -2.60
N SER A 77 13.73 -8.72 -1.73
CA SER A 77 13.96 -9.93 -0.94
C SER A 77 13.76 -11.25 -1.71
N SER A 78 13.17 -11.20 -2.90
CA SER A 78 12.93 -12.41 -3.69
C SER A 78 14.24 -12.82 -4.37
N SER A 79 14.90 -13.83 -3.79
CA SER A 79 16.06 -14.63 -4.23
C SER A 79 17.08 -14.02 -5.21
N PRO A 80 18.40 -14.26 -5.00
CA PRO A 80 19.39 -13.95 -6.02
C PRO A 80 18.95 -14.60 -7.33
N THR A 81 18.61 -13.79 -8.34
CA THR A 81 18.33 -14.31 -9.68
C THR A 81 19.49 -15.23 -10.04
N PRO A 82 19.24 -16.51 -10.37
CA PRO A 82 20.28 -17.54 -10.43
C PRO A 82 21.38 -17.25 -11.45
N THR A 83 21.23 -16.22 -12.27
CA THR A 83 22.34 -15.59 -12.97
C THR A 83 21.92 -14.19 -13.40
N PRO A 84 22.61 -13.10 -12.99
CA PRO A 84 22.37 -11.81 -13.61
C PRO A 84 22.66 -11.94 -15.12
N PRO A 85 21.85 -11.34 -16.00
CA PRO A 85 22.17 -11.31 -17.41
C PRO A 85 23.58 -10.72 -17.59
N PRO A 86 24.35 -11.19 -18.59
CA PRO A 86 25.72 -10.71 -18.80
C PRO A 86 25.71 -9.19 -18.91
N LYS A 87 26.36 -8.52 -17.95
CA LYS A 87 26.46 -7.06 -17.95
C LYS A 87 27.16 -6.63 -19.24
N ARG A 88 26.54 -5.71 -19.99
CA ARG A 88 27.24 -5.04 -21.09
C ARG A 88 28.39 -4.22 -20.49
N VAL A 89 29.55 -4.22 -21.15
CA VAL A 89 30.83 -3.71 -20.64
C VAL A 89 30.81 -2.24 -20.18
N ASN A 90 29.77 -1.45 -20.43
CA ASN A 90 29.64 -0.05 -20.01
C ASN A 90 28.31 0.28 -19.31
N GLN A 91 27.61 -0.70 -18.75
CA GLN A 91 26.34 -0.42 -18.07
C GLN A 91 26.61 0.09 -16.65
N LYS A 92 26.10 1.30 -16.33
CA LYS A 92 26.10 1.81 -14.96
C LYS A 92 25.45 0.76 -14.03
N PRO A 93 25.98 0.54 -12.81
CA PRO A 93 25.35 -0.37 -11.87
C PRO A 93 23.90 0.07 -11.64
N SER A 94 22.96 -0.88 -11.74
CA SER A 94 21.58 -0.61 -11.36
C SER A 94 21.54 -0.25 -9.87
N PRO A 95 20.70 0.71 -9.47
CA PRO A 95 20.51 1.01 -8.06
C PRO A 95 20.05 -0.24 -7.30
N SER A 96 20.52 -0.37 -6.06
CA SER A 96 20.17 -1.48 -5.18
C SER A 96 19.33 -0.96 -4.03
N TYR A 97 18.05 -1.34 -4.02
CA TYR A 97 17.14 -1.03 -2.94
C TYR A 97 17.32 -1.99 -1.76
N SER A 98 17.20 -1.47 -0.53
CA SER A 98 17.08 -2.29 0.67
C SER A 98 15.72 -3.03 0.69
N PRO A 99 15.56 -4.07 1.52
CA PRO A 99 14.26 -4.70 1.72
C PRO A 99 13.21 -3.69 2.17
N PRO A 100 11.99 -3.75 1.62
CA PRO A 100 10.94 -2.77 1.92
C PRO A 100 10.43 -2.95 3.36
N PRO A 101 9.75 -1.92 3.93
CA PRO A 101 9.00 -2.07 5.16
C PRO A 101 7.90 -3.12 5.02
N GLU A 102 7.39 -3.62 6.14
CA GLU A 102 6.21 -4.50 6.12
C GLU A 102 4.98 -3.68 5.74
N ILE A 103 4.21 -4.11 4.75
CA ILE A 103 3.00 -3.39 4.32
C ILE A 103 1.76 -4.14 4.80
N ILE A 104 0.85 -3.44 5.48
CA ILE A 104 -0.44 -4.00 5.90
C ILE A 104 -1.55 -3.10 5.37
N ILE A 105 -2.43 -3.68 4.55
CA ILE A 105 -3.60 -2.98 4.01
C ILE A 105 -4.81 -3.33 4.87
N HIS A 106 -5.43 -2.34 5.50
CA HIS A 106 -6.66 -2.50 6.27
C HIS A 106 -7.87 -2.16 5.39
N PHE A 107 -8.68 -3.16 5.08
CA PHE A 107 -9.86 -2.96 4.23
C PHE A 107 -11.04 -2.45 5.03
N LYS A 108 -11.83 -1.55 4.43
CA LYS A 108 -13.07 -1.06 5.03
C LYS A 108 -14.15 -2.16 5.15
N SER A 109 -14.13 -3.13 4.24
CA SER A 109 -15.11 -4.22 4.16
C SER A 109 -14.43 -5.59 4.14
N ASP A 110 -15.07 -6.56 4.81
CA ASP A 110 -14.73 -7.99 4.82
C ASP A 110 -15.32 -8.74 3.61
N LYS A 111 -15.81 -8.00 2.60
CA LYS A 111 -16.39 -8.57 1.39
C LYS A 111 -15.78 -7.95 0.14
N ILE A 112 -15.72 -8.73 -0.92
CA ILE A 112 -15.43 -8.28 -2.29
C ILE A 112 -16.71 -8.46 -3.11
N GLU A 113 -17.08 -7.45 -3.86
CA GLU A 113 -18.13 -7.54 -4.87
C GLU A 113 -17.52 -7.93 -6.22
N LEU A 114 -18.00 -9.02 -6.78
CA LEU A 114 -17.64 -9.47 -8.11
C LEU A 114 -18.73 -9.07 -9.10
N PRO A 115 -18.35 -8.68 -10.34
CA PRO A 115 -19.32 -8.35 -11.36
C PRO A 115 -20.23 -9.56 -11.66
N PRO A 116 -21.47 -9.32 -12.09
CA PRO A 116 -22.39 -10.39 -12.43
C PRO A 116 -21.86 -11.20 -13.62
N LYS A 117 -22.01 -12.53 -13.57
CA LYS A 117 -21.52 -13.43 -14.62
C LYS A 117 -22.30 -13.29 -15.94
N LYS A 118 -23.55 -12.86 -15.85
CA LYS A 118 -24.45 -12.62 -16.98
C LYS A 118 -25.18 -11.30 -16.76
N GLU A 119 -25.49 -10.63 -17.85
CA GLU A 119 -26.36 -9.46 -17.82
C GLU A 119 -27.70 -9.82 -17.15
N GLY A 120 -28.05 -9.09 -16.09
CA GLY A 120 -29.24 -9.33 -15.27
C GLY A 120 -29.02 -10.13 -13.98
N ASP A 121 -27.87 -10.79 -13.79
CA ASP A 121 -27.53 -11.39 -12.49
C ASP A 121 -27.18 -10.30 -11.46
N LYS A 122 -27.38 -10.59 -10.18
CA LYS A 122 -26.90 -9.73 -9.09
C LYS A 122 -25.37 -9.87 -8.92
N PRO A 123 -24.65 -8.81 -8.53
CA PRO A 123 -23.25 -8.93 -8.12
C PRO A 123 -23.06 -10.01 -7.05
N LEU A 124 -21.99 -10.79 -7.17
CA LEU A 124 -21.67 -11.83 -6.20
C LEU A 124 -20.77 -11.25 -5.11
N SER A 125 -21.25 -11.23 -3.88
CA SER A 125 -20.44 -10.85 -2.71
C SER A 125 -19.73 -12.08 -2.15
N ILE A 126 -18.40 -12.02 -2.06
CA ILE A 126 -17.58 -13.07 -1.46
C ILE A 126 -16.88 -12.55 -0.20
N PRO A 127 -16.71 -13.37 0.86
CA PRO A 127 -15.96 -12.97 2.04
C PRO A 127 -14.46 -12.82 1.72
N ARG A 128 -13.83 -11.89 2.42
CA ARG A 128 -12.41 -11.51 2.33
C ARG A 128 -11.88 -11.21 3.75
N PRO A 129 -10.61 -11.55 4.05
CA PRO A 129 -9.97 -11.09 5.29
C PRO A 129 -9.92 -9.56 5.43
N PRO A 130 -10.14 -8.98 6.62
CA PRO A 130 -10.15 -7.53 6.82
C PRO A 130 -8.78 -6.86 6.58
N THR A 131 -7.72 -7.65 6.51
CA THR A 131 -6.34 -7.16 6.31
C THR A 131 -5.59 -8.00 5.28
N LEU A 132 -4.78 -7.36 4.45
CA LEU A 132 -3.76 -8.01 3.63
C LEU A 132 -2.36 -7.62 4.12
N LYS A 133 -1.63 -8.58 4.68
CA LYS A 133 -0.21 -8.42 5.03
C LYS A 133 0.65 -8.83 3.84
N LEU A 134 1.40 -7.88 3.29
CA LEU A 134 2.29 -8.14 2.16
C LEU A 134 3.61 -8.67 2.70
N THR A 135 3.97 -9.85 2.24
CA THR A 135 5.30 -10.43 2.44
C THR A 135 6.04 -10.44 1.11
N PRO A 136 7.36 -10.63 1.10
CA PRO A 136 8.12 -10.81 -0.14
C PRO A 136 7.62 -11.93 -1.05
N ARG A 137 6.82 -12.86 -0.52
CA ARG A 137 6.28 -14.01 -1.25
C ARG A 137 4.80 -13.86 -1.62
N THR A 138 4.19 -12.72 -1.31
CA THR A 138 2.80 -12.47 -1.69
C THR A 138 2.66 -12.54 -3.20
N THR A 139 1.69 -13.31 -3.66
CA THR A 139 1.51 -13.65 -5.07
C THR A 139 0.39 -12.85 -5.71
N GLY A 140 0.37 -12.80 -7.05
CA GLY A 140 -0.73 -12.18 -7.80
C GLY A 140 -2.11 -12.76 -7.42
N ARG A 141 -2.21 -14.05 -7.09
CA ARG A 141 -3.44 -14.69 -6.63
C ARG A 141 -3.91 -14.14 -5.29
N GLU A 142 -2.99 -13.90 -4.36
CA GLU A 142 -3.32 -13.31 -3.06
C GLU A 142 -3.78 -11.86 -3.21
N PHE A 143 -3.18 -11.08 -4.11
CA PHE A 143 -3.69 -9.75 -4.44
C PHE A 143 -5.12 -9.83 -4.99
N VAL A 144 -5.39 -10.68 -5.97
CA VAL A 144 -6.75 -10.80 -6.55
C VAL A 144 -7.76 -11.33 -5.52
N SER A 145 -7.37 -12.26 -4.64
CA SER A 145 -8.29 -12.77 -3.61
C SER A 145 -8.63 -11.74 -2.53
N HIS A 146 -7.81 -10.70 -2.35
CA HIS A 146 -8.04 -9.63 -1.39
C HIS A 146 -8.49 -8.33 -2.04
N LEU A 147 -8.20 -8.05 -3.30
CA LEU A 147 -8.57 -6.78 -3.95
C LEU A 147 -9.72 -6.95 -4.96
N GLY A 148 -10.08 -8.19 -5.28
CA GLY A 148 -11.06 -8.50 -6.32
C GLY A 148 -10.44 -8.41 -7.71
N GLU A 149 -11.31 -8.28 -8.72
CA GLU A 149 -10.88 -8.17 -10.11
C GLU A 149 -10.17 -6.83 -10.35
N PRO A 150 -8.95 -6.81 -10.91
CA PRO A 150 -8.26 -5.58 -11.23
C PRO A 150 -9.02 -4.79 -12.31
N SER A 151 -9.07 -3.47 -12.17
CA SER A 151 -9.64 -2.57 -13.17
C SER A 151 -8.91 -2.68 -14.51
N ARG A 152 -7.58 -2.83 -14.46
CA ARG A 152 -6.71 -2.94 -15.63
C ARG A 152 -5.64 -3.99 -15.40
N LYS A 153 -5.24 -4.64 -16.48
CA LYS A 153 -4.11 -5.58 -16.51
C LYS A 153 -3.32 -5.35 -17.77
N GLY A 154 -2.00 -5.47 -17.68
CA GLY A 154 -1.13 -5.23 -18.82
C GLY A 154 0.09 -6.13 -18.85
N ALA A 155 0.65 -6.22 -20.04
CA ALA A 155 1.85 -6.97 -20.35
C ALA A 155 2.61 -6.22 -21.46
N GLY A 156 3.93 -6.07 -21.34
CA GLY A 156 4.79 -5.66 -22.45
C GLY A 156 5.68 -4.44 -22.18
N GLY A 157 6.70 -4.30 -23.04
CA GLY A 157 7.71 -3.25 -22.97
C GLY A 157 8.82 -3.58 -21.98
N TRP A 158 9.27 -2.56 -21.25
CA TRP A 158 10.25 -2.67 -20.16
C TRP A 158 9.61 -3.06 -18.83
N THR A 159 8.29 -2.94 -18.73
CA THR A 159 7.47 -3.33 -17.57
C THR A 159 7.03 -4.79 -17.70
N GLY A 160 7.11 -5.53 -16.59
CA GLY A 160 6.62 -6.91 -16.51
C GLY A 160 5.09 -7.00 -16.60
N LEU A 161 4.54 -8.14 -16.18
CA LEU A 161 3.09 -8.26 -16.00
C LEU A 161 2.65 -7.41 -14.82
N TRP A 162 1.54 -6.69 -14.96
CA TRP A 162 1.02 -5.86 -13.88
C TRP A 162 -0.51 -5.92 -13.79
N LEU A 163 -1.01 -5.63 -12.59
CA LEU A 163 -2.41 -5.55 -12.22
C LEU A 163 -2.67 -4.20 -11.55
N GLU A 164 -3.78 -3.54 -11.86
CA GLU A 164 -4.13 -2.22 -11.33
C GLU A 164 -5.58 -2.20 -10.82
N TRP A 165 -5.76 -1.68 -9.62
CA TRP A 165 -7.05 -1.36 -8.99
C TRP A 165 -7.12 0.16 -8.83
N SER A 166 -8.01 0.79 -9.59
CA SER A 166 -8.13 2.25 -9.66
C SER A 166 -8.60 2.89 -8.35
N ALA A 167 -9.41 2.18 -7.57
CA ALA A 167 -9.92 2.66 -6.29
C ALA A 167 -10.14 1.49 -5.32
N VAL A 168 -9.34 1.44 -4.26
CA VAL A 168 -9.44 0.46 -3.17
C VAL A 168 -9.81 1.20 -1.89
N ALA A 169 -10.96 0.84 -1.31
CA ALA A 169 -11.45 1.38 -0.04
C ALA A 169 -10.68 0.76 1.14
N ILE A 170 -9.97 1.60 1.88
CA ILE A 170 -9.18 1.25 3.06
C ILE A 170 -9.66 2.03 4.29
N LYS A 171 -9.42 1.47 5.48
CA LYS A 171 -9.71 2.15 6.75
C LYS A 171 -8.72 3.28 6.97
N SER A 172 -9.22 4.49 7.24
CA SER A 172 -8.40 5.61 7.71
C SER A 172 -8.23 5.52 9.22
N LYS A 173 -7.04 5.81 9.73
CA LYS A 173 -6.86 6.04 11.17
C LYS A 173 -7.46 7.41 11.48
N SER A 174 -8.63 7.43 12.11
CA SER A 174 -9.19 8.68 12.63
C SER A 174 -8.14 9.29 13.57
N LYS A 175 -7.79 10.56 13.35
CA LYS A 175 -7.09 11.30 14.40
C LYS A 175 -8.12 11.45 15.50
N SER A 176 -7.95 10.70 16.59
CA SER A 176 -8.71 10.91 17.81
C SER A 176 -8.66 12.40 18.09
N LYS A 177 -9.79 13.09 17.83
CA LYS A 177 -9.91 14.50 18.16
C LYS A 177 -9.78 14.50 19.66
N SER A 178 -8.62 14.91 20.16
CA SER A 178 -8.48 15.23 21.57
C SER A 178 -9.53 16.30 21.83
N LYS A 179 -10.69 15.88 22.37
CA LYS A 179 -11.70 16.77 22.94
C LYS A 179 -10.94 17.51 24.04
N SER A 180 -10.31 18.63 23.68
CA SER A 180 -9.71 19.55 24.62
C SER A 180 -10.87 20.13 25.40
N HIS A 181 -11.28 19.43 26.45
CA HIS A 181 -12.30 19.89 27.37
C HIS A 181 -11.77 21.22 27.92
N PRO A 182 -12.38 22.37 27.59
CA PRO A 182 -11.97 23.62 28.19
C PRO A 182 -12.32 23.50 29.67
N LYS A 183 -11.32 23.28 30.53
CA LYS A 183 -11.49 23.35 31.99
C LYS A 183 -11.96 24.77 32.31
N ASN A 184 -13.27 24.93 32.46
CA ASN A 184 -13.88 26.14 32.98
C ASN A 184 -13.61 26.17 34.50
N GLN A 185 -12.40 26.56 34.88
CA GLN A 185 -12.03 26.84 36.27
C GLN A 185 -12.57 28.21 36.63
N ASN A 186 -13.80 28.24 37.16
CA ASN A 186 -14.29 29.28 38.07
C ASN A 186 -15.62 28.81 38.67
N ARG A 187 -15.56 28.09 39.79
CA ARG A 187 -16.69 28.00 40.73
C ARG A 187 -16.16 27.98 42.16
N ASP A 188 -16.69 28.92 42.94
CA ASP A 188 -16.51 29.11 44.37
C ASP A 188 -17.07 27.92 45.18
N PRO A 189 -16.53 27.65 46.38
CA PRO A 189 -16.99 26.57 47.24
C PRO A 189 -18.00 27.10 48.27
N GLU A 190 -19.29 26.84 48.10
CA GLU A 190 -20.23 26.94 49.21
C GLU A 190 -21.37 25.92 49.10
N GLN A 191 -21.34 24.95 50.03
CA GLN A 191 -22.42 24.16 50.66
C GLN A 191 -23.60 23.68 49.79
N ASP A 192 -23.88 22.37 49.77
CA ASP A 192 -24.91 21.76 50.64
C ASP A 192 -24.94 20.23 50.50
N LYS A 193 -25.42 19.56 51.55
CA LYS A 193 -25.59 18.12 51.73
C LYS A 193 -26.85 17.62 51.00
N GLY A 194 -26.82 16.39 50.51
CA GLY A 194 -28.06 15.61 50.37
C GLY A 194 -28.05 14.56 49.26
N GLU A 195 -28.16 13.31 49.72
CA GLU A 195 -28.87 12.18 49.10
C GLU A 195 -28.16 11.40 47.97
N ASP A 196 -27.84 10.15 48.32
CA ASP A 196 -27.27 9.11 47.49
C ASP A 196 -28.34 8.60 46.49
N GLU A 197 -28.27 9.06 45.24
CA GLU A 197 -28.95 8.41 44.11
C GLU A 197 -27.95 7.55 43.34
N ASP A 198 -28.13 6.23 43.42
CA ASP A 198 -27.46 5.21 42.60
C ASP A 198 -27.86 5.42 41.13
N GLY A 199 -27.14 6.28 40.42
CA GLY A 199 -27.25 6.47 38.99
C GLY A 199 -26.46 5.39 38.25
N GLU A 200 -27.16 4.47 37.60
CA GLU A 200 -26.57 3.58 36.59
C GLU A 200 -26.04 4.45 35.43
N GLU A 201 -24.71 4.65 35.40
CA GLU A 201 -24.03 5.28 34.27
C GLU A 201 -24.11 4.32 33.08
N GLU A 202 -25.06 4.56 32.17
CA GLU A 202 -25.09 3.93 30.85
C GLU A 202 -23.83 4.37 30.09
N GLU A 203 -22.83 3.49 30.02
CA GLU A 203 -21.69 3.64 29.12
C GLU A 203 -22.20 3.59 27.67
N GLU A 204 -22.54 4.75 27.10
CA GLU A 204 -22.75 4.88 25.66
C GLU A 204 -21.42 4.57 24.96
N GLU A 205 -21.29 3.37 24.39
CA GLU A 205 -20.22 3.03 23.46
C GLU A 205 -20.35 3.97 22.24
N GLU A 206 -19.60 5.09 22.25
CA GLU A 206 -19.46 5.95 21.08
C GLU A 206 -18.83 5.10 19.96
N GLU A 207 -19.66 4.60 19.02
CA GLU A 207 -19.19 3.95 17.79
C GLU A 207 -18.30 4.96 17.03
N GLU A 208 -16.98 4.78 17.07
CA GLU A 208 -16.07 5.59 16.28
C GLU A 208 -16.36 5.37 14.79
N GLU A 209 -16.92 6.39 14.12
CA GLU A 209 -17.11 6.37 12.67
C GLU A 209 -15.74 6.25 11.98
N GLU A 210 -15.37 5.01 11.62
CA GLU A 210 -14.17 4.74 10.84
C GLU A 210 -14.28 5.38 9.45
N GLU A 211 -13.52 6.45 9.21
CA GLU A 211 -13.44 7.12 7.91
C GLU A 211 -12.90 6.17 6.82
N GLU A 212 -13.54 6.18 5.65
CA GLU A 212 -13.10 5.45 4.45
C GLU A 212 -12.22 6.36 3.60
N VAL A 213 -11.08 5.85 3.13
CA VAL A 213 -10.30 6.50 2.07
C VAL A 213 -10.09 5.54 0.91
N LYS A 214 -10.07 6.10 -0.31
CA LYS A 214 -9.78 5.36 -1.54
C LYS A 214 -8.38 5.67 -2.03
N ILE A 215 -7.65 4.61 -2.36
CA ILE A 215 -6.32 4.70 -2.97
C ILE A 215 -6.24 3.83 -4.23
N GLY A 216 -5.42 4.25 -5.19
CA GLY A 216 -5.06 3.41 -6.32
C GLY A 216 -3.93 2.45 -5.94
N ILE A 217 -4.00 1.21 -6.42
CA ILE A 217 -2.97 0.19 -6.21
C ILE A 217 -2.59 -0.43 -7.56
N MET A 218 -1.30 -0.41 -7.91
CA MET A 218 -0.76 -1.15 -9.05
C MET A 218 0.36 -2.09 -8.58
N VAL A 219 0.34 -3.34 -9.04
CA VAL A 219 1.31 -4.37 -8.66
C VAL A 219 1.98 -4.91 -9.90
N GLU A 220 3.30 -4.76 -10.02
CA GLU A 220 4.10 -5.49 -11.00
C GLU A 220 4.49 -6.86 -10.43
N LEU A 221 4.33 -7.92 -11.21
CA LEU A 221 4.65 -9.28 -10.84
C LEU A 221 6.04 -9.68 -11.36
N LYS A 222 6.77 -10.43 -10.54
CA LYS A 222 8.09 -10.95 -10.86
C LYS A 222 7.97 -12.19 -11.73
N ASP A 223 8.21 -12.05 -13.02
CA ASP A 223 8.33 -13.20 -13.92
C ASP A 223 9.54 -14.06 -13.50
N PRO A 224 9.35 -15.32 -13.08
CA PRO A 224 10.45 -16.24 -12.79
C PRO A 224 11.25 -16.63 -14.05
N GLY A 225 10.81 -16.19 -15.23
CA GLY A 225 11.41 -16.44 -16.53
C GLY A 225 11.13 -17.85 -17.04
N ALA A 226 11.87 -18.26 -18.08
CA ALA A 226 11.76 -19.61 -18.65
C ALA A 226 12.10 -20.74 -17.65
N ASN A 227 12.72 -20.39 -16.52
CA ASN A 227 13.04 -21.30 -15.43
C ASN A 227 11.87 -21.52 -14.46
N GLU A 228 10.70 -20.94 -14.71
CA GLU A 228 9.46 -21.34 -14.05
C GLU A 228 9.35 -22.86 -14.17
N LEU A 229 9.66 -23.56 -13.06
CA LEU A 229 9.84 -24.99 -12.99
C LEU A 229 8.62 -25.64 -13.63
N MET A 230 8.77 -26.07 -14.89
CA MET A 230 7.78 -26.86 -15.58
C MET A 230 7.64 -28.14 -14.77
N THR A 231 6.67 -28.17 -13.86
CA THR A 231 6.35 -29.43 -13.20
C THR A 231 5.92 -30.40 -14.30
N PRO A 232 6.25 -31.69 -14.18
CA PRO A 232 5.82 -32.68 -15.16
C PRO A 232 4.32 -32.63 -15.43
N GLU A 233 3.51 -32.27 -14.42
CA GLU A 233 2.07 -32.06 -14.56
C GLU A 233 1.72 -30.84 -15.41
N GLY A 234 2.45 -29.72 -15.25
CA GLY A 234 2.28 -28.51 -16.06
C GLY A 234 2.58 -28.73 -17.54
N ARG A 235 3.59 -29.57 -17.85
CA ARG A 235 3.86 -29.99 -19.24
C ARG A 235 2.72 -30.79 -19.84
N LYS A 236 2.06 -31.64 -19.04
CA LYS A 236 0.99 -32.53 -19.49
C LYS A 236 -0.35 -31.81 -19.70
N LYS A 237 -0.67 -30.80 -18.88
CA LYS A 237 -1.93 -30.04 -18.99
C LYS A 237 -1.89 -28.90 -20.01
N GLY A 238 -0.73 -28.64 -20.62
CA GLY A 238 -0.48 -27.41 -21.36
C GLY A 238 -0.17 -26.27 -20.40
N MET A 239 0.66 -25.33 -20.83
CA MET A 239 0.88 -24.10 -20.07
C MET A 239 -0.44 -23.34 -20.09
N GLY A 240 -1.13 -23.28 -18.94
CA GLY A 240 -2.28 -22.41 -18.76
C GLY A 240 -2.01 -20.99 -19.27
N GLY A 241 -3.06 -20.19 -19.46
CA GLY A 241 -2.90 -18.81 -19.93
C GLY A 241 -1.87 -18.04 -19.09
N VAL A 242 -1.20 -17.05 -19.66
CA VAL A 242 -0.17 -16.24 -18.96
C VAL A 242 -0.64 -15.78 -17.58
N TRP A 243 -1.92 -15.40 -17.44
CA TRP A 243 -2.52 -14.98 -16.18
C TRP A 243 -2.70 -16.10 -15.15
N GLU A 244 -2.90 -17.34 -15.57
CA GLU A 244 -2.94 -18.49 -14.67
C GLU A 244 -1.56 -18.73 -14.05
N ARG A 245 -0.49 -18.56 -14.83
CA ARG A 245 0.89 -18.64 -14.34
C ARG A 245 1.22 -17.44 -13.44
N ALA A 246 0.93 -16.24 -13.92
CA ALA A 246 1.14 -14.98 -13.20
C ALA A 246 0.45 -14.94 -11.84
N SER A 247 -0.66 -15.67 -11.67
CA SER A 247 -1.32 -15.80 -10.37
C SER A 247 -0.40 -16.35 -9.27
N ARG A 248 0.67 -17.08 -9.63
CA ARG A 248 1.64 -17.65 -8.68
C ARG A 248 2.91 -16.83 -8.55
N TRP A 249 3.05 -15.76 -9.34
CA TRP A 249 4.24 -14.93 -9.33
C TRP A 249 4.20 -14.00 -8.12
N GLU A 250 5.34 -13.90 -7.45
CA GLU A 250 5.54 -12.94 -6.36
C GLU A 250 5.50 -11.51 -6.92
N TRP A 251 5.09 -10.54 -6.12
CA TRP A 251 5.19 -9.14 -6.53
C TRP A 251 6.65 -8.68 -6.62
N LYS A 252 6.94 -7.83 -7.61
CA LYS A 252 8.23 -7.18 -7.85
C LYS A 252 8.21 -5.75 -7.31
N ASN A 253 7.18 -4.99 -7.67
CA ASN A 253 6.92 -3.67 -7.11
C ASN A 253 5.43 -3.53 -6.78
N ILE A 254 5.13 -2.60 -5.87
CA ILE A 254 3.78 -2.12 -5.64
C ILE A 254 3.80 -0.60 -5.65
N LYS A 255 2.86 -0.02 -6.38
CA LYS A 255 2.64 1.41 -6.49
C LYS A 255 1.33 1.77 -5.81
N PHE A 256 1.39 2.72 -4.89
CA PHE A 256 0.23 3.41 -4.35
C PHE A 256 0.10 4.78 -5.01
N PHE A 257 -1.10 5.13 -5.47
CA PHE A 257 -1.31 6.41 -6.16
C PHE A 257 -2.63 7.07 -5.73
N LYS A 258 -2.68 8.39 -5.90
CA LYS A 258 -3.88 9.19 -5.64
C LYS A 258 -4.98 8.79 -6.62
N VAL A 259 -6.20 8.57 -6.12
CA VAL A 259 -7.39 8.41 -6.97
C VAL A 259 -7.85 9.79 -7.40
N ASP A 260 -8.03 10.02 -8.70
CA ASP A 260 -8.67 11.23 -9.20
C ASP A 260 -10.11 11.28 -8.65
N GLN A 261 -10.38 12.30 -7.82
CA GLN A 261 -11.71 12.55 -7.26
C GLN A 261 -12.62 13.28 -8.25
#